data_AF-X0WB23-F1
#
_entry.id   AF-X0WB23-F1
#
_cell.length_a   1.000
_cell.length_b   1.000
_cell.length_c   1.000
_cell.angle_alpha   90.00
_cell.angle_beta   90.00
_cell.angle_gamma   90.00
#
_symmetry.space_group_name_H-M   'P 1'
#
loop_
_entity.id
_entity.type
_entity.pdbx_description
1 polymer ?
#
loop_
_entity_poly.entity_id
_entity_poly.type
_entity_poly.pdbx_seq_one_letter_code
_entity_poly.pdbx_strand_id
1 'polypeptide(L)'
;GRGTRTAGRGGMGALMASKNLKAVAVKGSQRPEYFDREGLRRSVREATAWIKENSLALSGFGTAGGVPATEVYGDLPIKNWLLGSWKEGADKTSGQTIVAAMLDKHYRCFACPIACGKEIKIKEGPYAGFEGHGPEYETLASFGALLLNDNLEAIIQADQLCNRYGMDTISTGASIALAMEAYEKGLLTAEDTGGLELEWGNAEAILQLVEQIARRQGLGDVLADGVRAAAERLGPEAEEMAIHAKGLAVAMHDPRAFVDM
;
A
#
# COMPACT_ATOMS: atom_id res chain seq x y z
N GLY A 1 11.34 -3.27 12.13
CA GLY A 1 11.28 -2.45 13.36
C GLY A 1 9.81 -2.16 13.67
N ARG A 2 9.48 -1.65 14.87
CA ARG A 2 8.07 -1.34 15.21
C ARG A 2 7.53 -0.07 14.55
N GLY A 3 8.41 0.84 14.14
CA GLY A 3 8.06 2.02 13.35
C GLY A 3 8.42 1.79 11.88
N THR A 4 7.47 2.05 10.99
CA THR A 4 7.67 1.92 9.54
C THR A 4 7.35 3.24 8.86
N ARG A 5 8.31 3.74 8.07
CA ARG A 5 8.15 4.91 7.20
C ARG A 5 8.93 4.63 5.93
N THR A 6 8.38 5.09 4.81
CA THR A 6 8.81 4.61 3.50
C THR A 6 8.95 5.77 2.52
N ALA A 7 10.10 5.84 1.85
CA ALA A 7 10.25 6.56 0.59
C ALA A 7 10.06 5.52 -0.53
N GLY A 8 8.80 5.11 -0.74
CA GLY A 8 8.50 3.82 -1.38
C GLY A 8 8.60 3.80 -2.90
N ARG A 9 8.15 4.86 -3.56
CA ARG A 9 7.90 4.84 -5.01
C ARG A 9 9.14 5.21 -5.83
N GLY A 10 9.18 4.75 -7.08
CA GLY A 10 10.21 5.13 -8.06
C GLY A 10 11.54 4.38 -7.94
N GLY A 11 11.59 3.26 -7.21
CA GLY A 11 12.75 2.37 -7.21
C GLY A 11 13.99 2.89 -6.46
N MET A 12 13.83 3.88 -5.56
CA MET A 12 14.94 4.44 -4.80
C MET A 12 15.66 3.40 -3.93
N GLY A 13 14.94 2.40 -3.42
CA GLY A 13 15.53 1.25 -2.72
C GLY A 13 16.45 0.41 -3.61
N ALA A 14 16.05 0.16 -4.87
CA ALA A 14 16.88 -0.53 -5.85
C ALA A 14 18.11 0.30 -6.25
N LEU A 15 17.97 1.61 -6.40
CA LEU A 15 19.10 2.52 -6.63
C LEU A 15 20.11 2.47 -5.48
N MET A 16 19.63 2.46 -4.23
CA MET A 16 20.47 2.33 -3.04
C MET A 16 21.23 0.99 -3.03
N ALA A 17 20.54 -0.12 -3.34
CA ALA A 17 21.14 -1.44 -3.45
C ALA A 17 22.17 -1.55 -4.59
N SER A 18 21.94 -0.89 -5.74
CA SER A 18 22.89 -0.86 -6.87
C SER A 18 24.25 -0.25 -6.50
N LYS A 19 24.29 0.52 -5.41
CA LYS A 19 25.51 1.13 -4.84
C LYS A 19 26.07 0.32 -3.68
N ASN A 20 25.58 -0.90 -3.44
CA ASN A 20 25.89 -1.74 -2.28
C ASN A 20 25.68 -1.01 -0.93
N LEU A 21 24.77 -0.05 -0.88
CA LEU A 21 24.46 0.71 0.34
C LEU A 21 23.27 0.05 1.05
N LYS A 22 23.50 -0.57 2.21
CA LYS A 22 22.43 -1.25 2.96
C LYS A 22 21.58 -0.33 3.82
N ALA A 23 22.21 0.66 4.45
CA ALA A 23 21.55 1.58 5.38
C ALA A 23 22.33 2.88 5.53
N VAL A 24 21.65 3.93 5.98
CA VAL A 24 22.26 5.17 6.47
C VAL A 24 21.79 5.39 7.91
N ALA A 25 22.73 5.47 8.85
CA ALA A 25 22.44 5.71 10.27
C ALA A 25 22.84 7.14 10.65
N VAL A 26 21.91 7.87 11.29
CA VAL A 26 22.11 9.28 11.66
C VAL A 26 21.79 9.48 13.14
N LYS A 27 22.65 10.20 13.85
CA LYS A 27 22.43 10.68 15.22
C LYS A 27 22.90 12.13 15.33
N GLY A 28 22.05 13.00 15.83
CA GLY A 28 22.36 14.42 16.02
C GLY A 28 21.71 14.97 17.29
N SER A 29 22.39 15.90 17.96
CA SER A 29 21.91 16.62 19.15
C SER A 29 21.88 18.14 18.95
N GLN A 30 22.34 18.61 17.80
CA GLN A 30 22.35 20.03 17.45
C GLN A 30 20.91 20.53 17.31
N ARG A 31 20.65 21.75 17.79
CA ARG A 31 19.37 22.42 17.62
C ARG A 31 19.51 23.49 16.54
N PRO A 32 18.57 23.60 15.61
CA PRO A 32 18.59 24.69 14.65
C PRO A 32 18.43 26.04 15.35
N GLU A 33 19.08 27.05 14.80
CA GLU A 33 18.85 28.45 15.16
C GLU A 33 17.64 28.97 14.40
N TYR A 34 16.81 29.75 15.08
CA TYR A 34 15.61 30.35 14.49
C TYR A 34 15.73 31.86 14.59
N PHE A 35 15.42 32.55 13.50
CA PHE A 35 15.45 34.01 13.43
C PHE A 35 14.50 34.66 14.46
N ASP A 36 13.22 34.24 14.48
CA ASP A 36 12.22 34.67 15.46
C ASP A 36 11.63 33.46 16.21
N ARG A 37 12.18 33.18 17.39
CA ARG A 37 11.74 32.04 18.23
C ARG A 37 10.34 32.23 18.80
N GLU A 38 9.93 33.46 19.11
CA GLU A 38 8.64 33.73 19.74
C GLU A 38 7.51 33.72 18.72
N GLY A 39 7.74 34.33 17.55
CA GLY A 39 6.84 34.26 16.40
C GLY A 39 6.60 32.81 15.97
N LEU A 40 7.67 32.01 15.83
CA LEU A 40 7.52 30.58 15.50
C LEU A 40 6.69 29.81 16.54
N ARG A 41 6.94 30.04 17.84
CA ARG A 41 6.15 29.37 18.89
C ARG A 41 4.69 29.78 18.89
N ARG A 42 4.38 31.01 18.48
CA ARG A 42 3.00 31.50 18.36
C ARG A 42 2.29 30.85 17.17
N SER A 43 2.91 30.90 15.99
CA SER A 43 2.34 30.31 14.77
C SER A 43 2.14 28.81 14.90
N VAL A 44 3.09 28.09 15.51
CA VAL A 44 2.96 26.64 15.76
C VAL A 44 1.77 26.34 16.68
N ARG A 45 1.52 27.17 17.71
CA ARG A 45 0.38 26.96 18.63
C ARG A 45 -0.96 27.16 17.91
N GLU A 46 -1.08 28.24 17.14
CA GLU A 46 -2.28 28.55 16.35
C GLU A 46 -2.54 27.46 15.31
N ALA A 47 -1.53 27.10 14.51
CA ALA A 47 -1.65 26.05 13.51
C ALA A 47 -1.96 24.69 14.14
N THR A 48 -1.37 24.35 15.29
CA THR A 48 -1.64 23.07 15.96
C THR A 48 -3.10 22.94 16.40
N ALA A 49 -3.68 24.02 16.93
CA ALA A 49 -5.10 24.02 17.32
C ALA A 49 -5.98 23.78 16.09
N TRP A 50 -5.77 24.56 15.03
CA TRP A 50 -6.52 24.44 13.79
C TRP A 50 -6.37 23.05 13.13
N ILE A 51 -5.16 22.51 13.06
CA ILE A 51 -4.91 21.18 12.49
C ILE A 51 -5.66 20.10 13.27
N LYS A 52 -5.64 20.13 14.60
CA LYS A 52 -6.33 19.12 15.42
C LYS A 52 -7.83 19.13 15.19
N GLU A 53 -8.43 20.31 15.07
CA GLU A 53 -9.86 20.48 14.81
C GLU A 53 -10.25 19.98 13.41
N ASN A 54 -9.39 20.18 12.40
CA ASN A 54 -9.68 19.88 11.01
C ASN A 54 -9.15 18.52 10.51
N SER A 55 -8.54 17.72 11.37
CA SER A 55 -7.96 16.41 11.00
C SER A 55 -8.53 15.23 11.80
N LEU A 56 -9.76 15.37 12.32
CA LEU A 56 -10.41 14.36 13.16
C LEU A 56 -10.56 13.01 12.44
N ALA A 57 -10.93 13.00 11.16
CA ALA A 57 -11.07 11.76 10.38
C ALA A 57 -9.72 11.04 10.23
N LEU A 58 -8.67 11.76 9.83
CA LEU A 58 -7.30 11.23 9.75
C LEU A 58 -6.80 10.75 11.11
N SER A 59 -7.08 11.50 12.18
CA SER A 59 -6.71 11.12 13.54
C SER A 59 -7.40 9.80 13.94
N GLY A 60 -8.71 9.71 13.71
CA GLY A 60 -9.56 8.57 14.06
C GLY A 60 -9.20 7.30 13.28
N PHE A 61 -9.16 7.38 11.95
CA PHE A 61 -9.10 6.20 11.08
C PHE A 61 -7.83 6.11 10.22
N GLY A 62 -6.95 7.11 10.27
CA GLY A 62 -5.80 7.19 9.36
C GLY A 62 -6.24 7.48 7.92
N THR A 63 -5.33 7.32 6.97
CA THR A 63 -5.68 7.42 5.54
C THR A 63 -6.65 6.30 5.14
N ALA A 64 -6.50 5.12 5.74
CA ALA A 64 -7.38 3.96 5.57
C ALA A 64 -8.87 4.24 5.77
N GLY A 65 -9.23 5.28 6.53
CA GLY A 65 -10.62 5.72 6.68
C GLY A 65 -11.28 6.19 5.38
N GLY A 66 -10.48 6.47 4.33
CA GLY A 66 -10.94 6.89 3.02
C GLY A 66 -11.51 5.76 2.16
N VAL A 67 -11.22 4.48 2.44
CA VAL A 67 -11.63 3.34 1.59
C VAL A 67 -13.14 3.35 1.27
N PRO A 68 -14.07 3.49 2.24
CA PRO A 68 -15.50 3.52 1.92
C PRO A 68 -15.90 4.75 1.11
N ALA A 69 -15.29 5.90 1.36
CA ALA A 69 -15.61 7.13 0.64
C ALA A 69 -15.18 7.03 -0.83
N THR A 70 -13.99 6.52 -1.10
CA THR A 70 -13.51 6.31 -2.48
C THR A 70 -14.32 5.26 -3.22
N GLU A 71 -14.82 4.22 -2.54
CA GLU A 71 -15.75 3.26 -3.16
C GLU A 71 -17.05 3.94 -3.60
N VAL A 72 -17.65 4.75 -2.71
CA VAL A 72 -18.91 5.46 -2.99
C VAL A 72 -18.76 6.44 -4.16
N TYR A 73 -17.60 7.08 -4.30
CA TYR A 73 -17.33 8.00 -5.41
C TYR A 73 -16.98 7.30 -6.73
N GLY A 74 -16.79 5.97 -6.73
CA GLY A 74 -16.25 5.24 -7.89
C GLY A 74 -14.76 5.48 -8.13
N ASP A 75 -14.05 6.01 -7.13
CA ASP A 75 -12.62 6.34 -7.14
C ASP A 75 -11.74 5.16 -6.72
N LEU A 76 -12.30 4.18 -5.98
CA LEU A 76 -11.55 3.00 -5.55
C LEU A 76 -11.30 2.07 -6.75
N PRO A 77 -10.04 1.76 -7.11
CA PRO A 77 -9.76 0.81 -8.19
C PRO A 77 -10.10 -0.61 -7.78
N ILE A 78 -10.89 -1.29 -8.61
CA ILE A 78 -11.39 -2.63 -8.33
C ILE A 78 -11.07 -3.57 -9.49
N LYS A 79 -10.53 -4.75 -9.16
CA LYS A 79 -10.20 -5.82 -10.12
C LYS A 79 -9.38 -5.30 -11.31
N ASN A 80 -8.15 -4.86 -11.04
CA ASN A 80 -7.28 -4.16 -12.00
C ASN A 80 -8.03 -3.10 -12.84
N TRP A 81 -8.77 -2.21 -12.17
CA TRP A 81 -9.48 -1.08 -12.81
C TRP A 81 -10.65 -1.49 -13.73
N LEU A 82 -11.11 -2.74 -13.67
CA LEU A 82 -12.20 -3.23 -14.52
C LEU A 82 -13.60 -2.92 -13.98
N LEU A 83 -13.75 -2.73 -12.66
CA LEU A 83 -15.04 -2.58 -12.00
C LEU A 83 -15.17 -1.21 -11.30
N GLY A 84 -16.41 -0.77 -11.11
CA GLY A 84 -16.73 0.54 -10.49
C GLY A 84 -17.36 0.47 -9.09
N SER A 85 -17.62 -0.71 -8.52
CA SER A 85 -18.14 -0.85 -7.15
C SER A 85 -17.81 -2.22 -6.55
N TRP A 86 -17.49 -2.22 -5.26
CA TRP A 86 -17.14 -3.42 -4.46
C TRP A 86 -17.41 -3.17 -2.97
N LYS A 87 -18.62 -2.68 -2.67
CA LYS A 87 -19.01 -2.14 -1.37
C LYS A 87 -18.70 -3.03 -0.17
N GLU A 88 -19.14 -4.29 -0.20
CA GLU A 88 -18.96 -5.20 0.95
C GLU A 88 -17.48 -5.46 1.27
N GLY A 89 -16.65 -5.62 0.23
CA GLY A 89 -15.21 -5.81 0.40
C GLY A 89 -14.51 -4.54 0.86
N ALA A 90 -14.90 -3.38 0.35
CA ALA A 90 -14.39 -2.08 0.80
C ALA A 90 -14.70 -1.82 2.28
N ASP A 91 -15.91 -2.16 2.74
CA ASP A 91 -16.29 -2.05 4.16
C ASP A 91 -15.43 -2.97 5.04
N LYS A 92 -15.25 -4.24 4.63
CA LYS A 92 -14.40 -5.23 5.35
C LYS A 92 -12.93 -4.83 5.40
N THR A 93 -12.44 -4.09 4.41
CA THR A 93 -11.02 -3.73 4.27
C THR A 93 -10.73 -2.26 4.58
N SER A 94 -11.56 -1.63 5.41
CA SER A 94 -11.49 -0.21 5.73
C SER A 94 -10.73 0.13 7.04
N GLY A 95 -10.33 1.39 7.18
CA GLY A 95 -9.76 1.92 8.43
C GLY A 95 -10.72 1.82 9.61
N GLN A 96 -12.03 1.91 9.37
CA GLN A 96 -13.08 1.75 10.37
C GLN A 96 -13.07 0.32 10.94
N THR A 97 -12.95 -0.69 10.06
CA THR A 97 -12.83 -2.10 10.46
C THR A 97 -11.54 -2.37 11.21
N ILE A 98 -10.40 -1.83 10.74
CA ILE A 98 -9.12 -1.92 11.46
C ILE A 98 -9.24 -1.33 12.87
N VAL A 99 -9.83 -0.13 12.98
CA VAL A 99 -9.95 0.56 14.27
C VAL A 99 -10.84 -0.22 15.24
N ALA A 100 -11.95 -0.76 14.75
CA ALA A 100 -12.89 -1.52 15.58
C ALA A 100 -12.29 -2.85 16.09
N ALA A 101 -11.51 -3.55 15.26
CA ALA A 101 -11.07 -4.92 15.55
C ALA A 101 -9.62 -5.02 16.08
N MET A 102 -8.72 -4.15 15.63
CA MET A 102 -7.27 -4.38 15.72
C MET A 102 -6.46 -3.22 16.30
N LEU A 103 -7.05 -2.05 16.55
CA LEU A 103 -6.30 -0.90 17.06
C LEU A 103 -5.73 -1.16 18.47
N ASP A 104 -4.43 -0.95 18.62
CA ASP A 104 -3.77 -0.88 19.92
C ASP A 104 -3.60 0.58 20.36
N LYS A 105 -3.04 1.43 19.49
CA LYS A 105 -2.87 2.87 19.77
C LYS A 105 -2.61 3.68 18.50
N HIS A 106 -2.79 4.99 18.62
CA HIS A 106 -2.44 5.94 17.57
C HIS A 106 -0.92 6.22 17.55
N TYR A 107 -0.35 6.27 16.35
CA TYR A 107 1.06 6.58 16.12
C TYR A 107 1.25 7.98 15.53
N ARG A 108 2.30 8.67 15.97
CA ARG A 108 2.64 10.03 15.53
C ARG A 108 4.02 10.03 14.88
N CYS A 109 4.12 10.66 13.71
CA CYS A 109 5.41 11.14 13.22
C CYS A 109 5.99 12.19 14.18
N PHE A 110 7.29 12.46 14.05
CA PHE A 110 7.95 13.51 14.84
C PHE A 110 7.17 14.84 14.78
N ALA A 111 6.87 15.40 15.95
CA ALA A 111 6.14 16.66 16.15
C ALA A 111 4.72 16.76 15.54
N CYS A 112 4.16 15.67 15.00
CA CYS A 112 2.87 15.72 14.30
C CYS A 112 1.66 15.73 15.26
N PRO A 113 0.75 16.71 15.17
CA PRO A 113 -0.43 16.77 16.02
C PRO A 113 -1.59 15.86 15.56
N ILE A 114 -1.54 15.32 14.34
CA ILE A 114 -2.63 14.53 13.72
C ILE A 114 -2.69 13.09 14.25
N ALA A 115 -1.55 12.39 14.32
CA ALA A 115 -1.52 10.95 14.64
C ALA A 115 -2.32 10.05 13.66
N CYS A 116 -2.12 10.26 12.36
CA CYS A 116 -2.78 9.44 11.35
C CYS A 116 -2.37 7.96 11.39
N GLY A 117 -1.15 7.65 11.82
CA GLY A 117 -0.66 6.28 11.91
C GLY A 117 -1.41 5.46 12.96
N LYS A 118 -1.50 4.16 12.74
CA LYS A 118 -2.16 3.21 13.64
C LYS A 118 -1.16 2.11 13.97
N GLU A 119 -0.94 1.83 15.25
CA GLU A 119 -0.33 0.58 15.69
C GLU A 119 -1.45 -0.41 15.97
N ILE A 120 -1.37 -1.58 15.35
CA ILE A 120 -2.41 -2.61 15.38
C ILE A 120 -1.87 -3.91 15.97
N LYS A 121 -2.78 -4.73 16.49
CA LYS A 121 -2.52 -6.08 16.99
C LYS A 121 -3.57 -7.06 16.48
N ILE A 122 -3.11 -8.17 15.91
CA ILE A 122 -3.98 -9.30 15.53
C ILE A 122 -4.01 -10.28 16.70
N LYS A 123 -5.21 -10.57 17.23
CA LYS A 123 -5.38 -11.36 18.46
C LYS A 123 -5.70 -12.83 18.21
N GLU A 124 -6.32 -13.13 17.06
CA GLU A 124 -6.85 -14.44 16.72
C GLU A 124 -6.46 -14.79 15.28
N GLY A 125 -6.77 -16.01 14.84
CA GLY A 125 -6.48 -16.45 13.48
C GLY A 125 -5.01 -16.85 13.22
N PRO A 126 -4.66 -17.16 11.97
CA PRO A 126 -3.34 -17.65 11.58
C PRO A 126 -2.22 -16.63 11.80
N TYR A 127 -2.58 -15.35 11.93
CA TYR A 127 -1.64 -14.23 12.11
C TYR A 127 -1.68 -13.63 13.53
N ALA A 128 -2.28 -14.35 14.49
CA ALA A 128 -2.34 -13.96 15.90
C ALA A 128 -0.94 -13.67 16.46
N GLY A 129 -0.85 -12.61 17.28
CA GLY A 129 0.39 -12.13 17.87
C GLY A 129 1.17 -11.14 17.01
N PHE A 130 0.69 -10.83 15.80
CA PHE A 130 1.24 -9.73 15.02
C PHE A 130 1.03 -8.39 15.75
N GLU A 131 2.10 -7.60 15.88
CA GLU A 131 2.06 -6.22 16.35
C GLU A 131 2.87 -5.33 15.40
N GLY A 132 2.27 -4.26 14.88
CA GLY A 132 2.96 -3.36 13.95
C GLY A 132 2.14 -2.18 13.47
N HIS A 133 2.68 -1.43 12.52
CA HIS A 133 1.95 -0.35 11.87
C HIS A 133 0.84 -0.93 10.98
N GLY A 134 -0.37 -0.38 11.07
CA GLY A 134 -1.48 -0.75 10.19
C GLY A 134 -1.30 -0.17 8.79
N PRO A 135 -1.92 -0.80 7.77
CA PRO A 135 -1.78 -0.35 6.39
C PRO A 135 -2.43 1.03 6.18
N GLU A 136 -1.85 1.80 5.25
CA GLU A 136 -2.42 3.06 4.76
C GLU A 136 -3.45 2.77 3.64
N TYR A 137 -4.22 3.79 3.22
CA TYR A 137 -5.23 3.70 2.16
C TYR A 137 -4.72 2.97 0.90
N GLU A 138 -3.60 3.46 0.36
CA GLU A 138 -3.00 2.94 -0.87
C GLU A 138 -2.69 1.44 -0.78
N THR A 139 -2.20 0.99 0.37
CA THR A 139 -1.93 -0.42 0.61
C THR A 139 -3.21 -1.25 0.67
N LEU A 140 -4.25 -0.74 1.34
CA LEU A 140 -5.55 -1.41 1.42
C LEU A 140 -6.22 -1.51 0.05
N ALA A 141 -6.20 -0.44 -0.75
CA ALA A 141 -6.74 -0.46 -2.09
C ALA A 141 -5.94 -1.41 -3.00
N SER A 142 -4.60 -1.36 -2.92
CA SER A 142 -3.71 -2.13 -3.80
C SER A 142 -3.72 -3.64 -3.53
N PHE A 143 -3.80 -4.07 -2.28
CA PHE A 143 -3.86 -5.50 -1.94
C PHE A 143 -5.28 -6.00 -1.63
N GLY A 144 -6.25 -5.10 -1.55
CA GLY A 144 -7.66 -5.40 -1.33
C GLY A 144 -8.46 -5.31 -2.62
N ALA A 145 -9.12 -4.16 -2.83
CA ALA A 145 -10.05 -3.93 -3.93
C ALA A 145 -9.46 -4.19 -5.32
N LEU A 146 -8.22 -3.75 -5.57
CA LEU A 146 -7.54 -3.97 -6.85
C LEU A 146 -7.41 -5.46 -7.19
N LEU A 147 -7.31 -6.33 -6.17
CA LEU A 147 -7.12 -7.77 -6.30
C LEU A 147 -8.38 -8.59 -5.91
N LEU A 148 -9.50 -7.92 -5.59
CA LEU A 148 -10.72 -8.52 -5.02
C LEU A 148 -10.49 -9.36 -3.75
N ASN A 149 -9.49 -8.99 -2.94
CA ASN A 149 -9.15 -9.69 -1.71
C ASN A 149 -9.77 -8.98 -0.50
N ASP A 150 -10.81 -9.56 0.12
CA ASP A 150 -11.44 -9.00 1.32
C ASP A 150 -10.86 -9.55 2.64
N ASN A 151 -9.81 -10.37 2.56
CA ASN A 151 -9.10 -10.88 3.73
C ASN A 151 -8.16 -9.81 4.29
N LEU A 152 -8.69 -9.00 5.21
CA LEU A 152 -7.96 -7.91 5.85
C LEU A 152 -6.65 -8.35 6.53
N GLU A 153 -6.62 -9.53 7.15
CA GLU A 153 -5.40 -10.02 7.79
C GLU A 153 -4.32 -10.36 6.75
N ALA A 154 -4.69 -10.94 5.62
CA ALA A 154 -3.77 -11.19 4.51
C ALA A 154 -3.25 -9.88 3.89
N ILE A 155 -4.10 -8.85 3.75
CA ILE A 155 -3.66 -7.51 3.32
C ILE A 155 -2.63 -6.94 4.28
N ILE A 156 -2.87 -7.06 5.59
CA ILE A 156 -1.92 -6.63 6.62
C ILE A 156 -0.61 -7.41 6.46
N GLN A 157 -0.64 -8.72 6.23
CA GLN A 157 0.58 -9.49 5.99
C GLN A 157 1.32 -9.06 4.72
N ALA A 158 0.61 -8.78 3.63
CA ALA A 158 1.22 -8.27 2.40
C ALA A 158 1.94 -6.92 2.63
N ASP A 159 1.33 -6.01 3.39
CA ASP A 159 1.96 -4.77 3.84
C ASP A 159 3.24 -5.04 4.64
N GLN A 160 3.19 -5.96 5.60
CA GLN A 160 4.34 -6.30 6.43
C GLN A 160 5.49 -6.92 5.63
N LEU A 161 5.19 -7.79 4.66
CA LEU A 161 6.17 -8.35 3.76
C LEU A 161 6.81 -7.25 2.91
N CYS A 162 6.01 -6.36 2.30
CA CYS A 162 6.52 -5.22 1.55
C CYS A 162 7.43 -4.33 2.41
N ASN A 163 7.01 -4.03 3.64
CA ASN A 163 7.81 -3.25 4.58
C ASN A 163 9.12 -3.93 4.98
N ARG A 164 9.14 -5.26 5.12
CA ARG A 164 10.34 -6.05 5.45
C ARG A 164 11.31 -6.17 4.28
N TYR A 165 10.78 -6.33 3.06
CA TYR A 165 11.58 -6.42 1.84
C TYR A 165 11.97 -5.06 1.26
N GLY A 166 11.31 -3.98 1.69
CA GLY A 166 11.54 -2.62 1.19
C GLY A 166 10.92 -2.38 -0.19
N MET A 167 9.70 -2.86 -0.39
CA MET A 167 8.96 -2.75 -1.64
C MET A 167 7.82 -1.73 -1.56
N ASP A 168 7.50 -1.10 -2.68
CA ASP A 168 6.33 -0.22 -2.84
C ASP A 168 5.05 -1.06 -2.89
N THR A 169 4.14 -0.86 -1.94
CA THR A 169 2.88 -1.62 -1.88
C THR A 169 2.02 -1.40 -3.13
N ILE A 170 1.97 -0.17 -3.63
CA ILE A 170 1.18 0.22 -4.82
C ILE A 170 1.67 -0.54 -6.06
N SER A 171 2.97 -0.42 -6.36
CA SER A 171 3.54 -1.05 -7.55
C SER A 171 3.60 -2.58 -7.44
N THR A 172 3.74 -3.10 -6.22
CA THR A 172 3.68 -4.56 -5.97
C THR A 172 2.29 -5.10 -6.25
N GLY A 173 1.24 -4.51 -5.64
CA GLY A 173 -0.13 -4.94 -5.88
C GLY A 173 -0.57 -4.74 -7.33
N ALA A 174 -0.16 -3.64 -7.99
CA ALA A 174 -0.42 -3.45 -9.42
C ALA A 174 0.23 -4.53 -10.31
N SER A 175 1.45 -4.97 -9.98
CA SER A 175 2.12 -6.05 -10.73
C SER A 175 1.44 -7.40 -10.50
N ILE A 176 0.90 -7.64 -9.30
CA ILE A 176 0.09 -8.83 -9.00
C ILE A 176 -1.26 -8.75 -9.71
N ALA A 177 -1.89 -7.58 -9.80
CA ALA A 177 -3.15 -7.36 -10.50
C ALA A 177 -3.02 -7.69 -12.00
N LEU A 178 -1.92 -7.24 -12.63
CA LEU A 178 -1.57 -7.62 -13.99
C LEU A 178 -1.46 -9.15 -14.15
N ALA A 179 -0.78 -9.82 -13.22
CA ALA A 179 -0.60 -11.28 -13.27
C ALA A 179 -1.93 -12.04 -13.10
N MET A 180 -2.80 -11.59 -12.20
CA MET A 180 -4.13 -12.16 -12.00
C MET A 180 -5.03 -11.97 -13.23
N GLU A 181 -5.01 -10.80 -13.87
CA GLU A 181 -5.76 -10.58 -15.11
C GLU A 181 -5.22 -11.40 -16.27
N ALA A 182 -3.89 -11.50 -16.40
CA ALA A 182 -3.25 -12.35 -17.40
C ALA A 182 -3.60 -13.83 -17.19
N TYR A 183 -3.69 -14.29 -15.95
CA TYR A 183 -4.14 -15.65 -15.62
C TYR A 183 -5.61 -15.87 -15.98
N GLU A 184 -6.50 -14.95 -15.59
CA GLU A 184 -7.94 -15.01 -15.93
C GLU A 184 -8.17 -15.07 -17.45
N LYS A 185 -7.34 -14.37 -18.24
CA LYS A 185 -7.41 -14.39 -19.72
C LYS A 185 -6.67 -15.56 -20.37
N GLY A 186 -6.01 -16.42 -19.58
CA GLY A 186 -5.26 -17.59 -20.08
C GLY A 186 -3.92 -17.25 -20.72
N LEU A 187 -3.40 -16.03 -20.53
CA LEU A 187 -2.05 -15.64 -20.94
C LEU A 187 -0.97 -16.20 -20.01
N LEU A 188 -1.31 -16.36 -18.73
CA LEU A 188 -0.53 -17.13 -17.76
C LEU A 188 -1.28 -18.42 -17.44
N THR A 189 -0.54 -19.53 -17.35
CA THR A 189 -1.07 -20.85 -16.98
C THR A 189 -0.54 -21.28 -15.62
N ALA A 190 -1.11 -22.34 -15.03
CA ALA A 190 -0.61 -22.91 -13.79
C ALA A 190 0.85 -23.38 -13.90
N GLU A 191 1.35 -23.71 -15.10
CA GLU A 191 2.76 -24.04 -15.31
C GLU A 191 3.64 -22.80 -15.14
N ASP A 192 3.26 -21.67 -15.73
CA ASP A 192 4.00 -20.41 -15.67
C ASP A 192 4.08 -19.84 -14.24
N THR A 193 3.07 -20.14 -13.42
CA THR A 193 2.96 -19.66 -12.04
C THR A 193 3.59 -20.62 -11.02
N GLY A 194 4.14 -21.76 -11.47
CA GLY A 194 4.68 -22.78 -10.57
C GLY A 194 3.62 -23.50 -9.74
N GLY A 195 2.39 -23.59 -10.27
CA GLY A 195 1.22 -24.22 -9.66
C GLY A 195 0.39 -23.27 -8.79
N LEU A 196 0.66 -21.97 -8.82
CA LEU A 196 -0.16 -20.99 -8.12
C LEU A 196 -1.40 -20.64 -8.95
N GLU A 197 -2.57 -20.88 -8.37
CA GLU A 197 -3.85 -20.46 -8.94
C GLU A 197 -4.04 -18.96 -8.69
N LEU A 198 -3.78 -18.13 -9.70
CA LEU A 198 -3.87 -16.66 -9.60
C LEU A 198 -5.30 -16.15 -9.82
N GLU A 199 -6.27 -16.83 -9.22
CA GLU A 199 -7.66 -16.38 -9.18
C GLU A 199 -7.81 -15.10 -8.35
N TRP A 200 -8.71 -14.21 -8.78
CA TRP A 200 -9.04 -13.00 -8.06
C TRP A 200 -9.49 -13.30 -6.62
N GLY A 201 -8.93 -12.57 -5.66
CA GLY A 201 -9.21 -12.75 -4.23
C GLY A 201 -8.44 -13.88 -3.56
N ASN A 202 -7.59 -14.63 -4.27
CA ASN A 202 -6.77 -15.68 -3.65
C ASN A 202 -5.65 -15.09 -2.77
N ALA A 203 -5.96 -14.90 -1.50
CA ALA A 203 -5.06 -14.31 -0.50
C ALA A 203 -3.73 -15.05 -0.35
N GLU A 204 -3.72 -16.38 -0.47
CA GLU A 204 -2.49 -17.18 -0.37
C GLU A 204 -1.56 -16.92 -1.56
N ALA A 205 -2.11 -16.96 -2.77
CA ALA A 205 -1.35 -16.67 -3.99
C ALA A 205 -0.77 -15.25 -3.97
N ILE A 206 -1.53 -14.26 -3.49
CA ILE A 206 -1.06 -12.87 -3.32
C ILE A 206 0.18 -12.83 -2.42
N LEU A 207 0.12 -13.44 -1.23
CA LEU A 207 1.23 -13.43 -0.28
C LEU A 207 2.47 -14.14 -0.84
N GLN A 208 2.27 -15.27 -1.53
CA GLN A 208 3.37 -15.98 -2.18
C GLN A 208 4.01 -15.14 -3.30
N LEU A 209 3.21 -14.45 -4.11
CA LEU A 209 3.74 -13.56 -5.15
C LEU A 209 4.52 -12.37 -4.58
N VAL A 210 4.08 -11.78 -3.45
CA VAL A 210 4.87 -10.74 -2.77
C VAL A 210 6.27 -11.25 -2.42
N GLU A 211 6.40 -12.47 -1.88
CA GLU A 211 7.71 -13.05 -1.59
C GLU A 211 8.53 -13.37 -2.84
N GLN A 212 7.88 -13.94 -3.86
CA GLN A 212 8.53 -14.26 -5.14
C GLN A 212 9.07 -13.00 -5.83
N ILE A 213 8.31 -11.91 -5.83
CA ILE A 213 8.73 -10.60 -6.36
C ILE A 213 9.96 -10.10 -5.60
N ALA A 214 9.89 -10.08 -4.26
CA ALA A 214 11.00 -9.61 -3.42
C ALA A 214 12.30 -10.37 -3.65
N ARG A 215 12.21 -11.67 -3.95
CA ARG A 215 13.34 -12.57 -4.13
C ARG A 215 13.70 -12.81 -5.59
N ARG A 216 12.95 -12.26 -6.55
CA ARG A 216 13.07 -12.54 -7.99
C ARG A 216 13.07 -14.05 -8.29
N GLN A 217 12.03 -14.75 -7.84
CA GLN A 217 11.89 -16.20 -7.99
C GLN A 217 10.65 -16.53 -8.82
N GLY A 218 10.76 -17.47 -9.78
CA GLY A 218 9.65 -17.87 -10.63
C GLY A 218 9.03 -16.69 -11.37
N LEU A 219 7.71 -16.60 -11.37
CA LEU A 219 6.97 -15.47 -11.93
C LEU A 219 7.34 -14.14 -11.27
N GLY A 220 7.79 -14.17 -10.00
CA GLY A 220 8.27 -12.99 -9.30
C GLY A 220 9.44 -12.27 -9.98
N ASP A 221 10.32 -12.96 -10.74
CA ASP A 221 11.37 -12.26 -11.50
C ASP A 221 10.80 -11.41 -12.64
N VAL A 222 9.75 -11.91 -13.31
CA VAL A 222 9.03 -11.17 -14.36
C VAL A 222 8.37 -9.93 -13.78
N LEU A 223 7.74 -10.07 -12.62
CA LEU A 223 6.98 -9.00 -11.97
C LEU A 223 7.85 -7.97 -11.23
N ALA A 224 9.08 -8.33 -10.83
CA ALA A 224 9.96 -7.47 -10.02
C ALA A 224 10.45 -6.19 -10.69
N ASP A 225 10.34 -6.08 -12.02
CA ASP A 225 10.68 -4.87 -12.77
C ASP A 225 9.48 -3.91 -12.93
N GLY A 226 8.33 -4.26 -12.35
CA GLY A 226 7.11 -3.46 -12.34
C GLY A 226 6.21 -3.68 -13.56
N VAL A 227 4.98 -3.18 -13.48
CA VAL A 227 3.88 -3.43 -14.43
C VAL A 227 4.24 -3.27 -15.91
N ARG A 228 4.99 -2.22 -16.29
CA ARG A 228 5.36 -2.01 -17.70
C ARG A 228 6.29 -3.10 -18.22
N ALA A 229 7.40 -3.32 -17.50
CA ALA A 229 8.41 -4.30 -17.91
C ALA A 229 7.87 -5.73 -17.80
N ALA A 230 7.01 -6.00 -16.81
CA ALA A 230 6.31 -7.27 -16.71
C ALA A 230 5.41 -7.51 -17.92
N ALA A 231 4.59 -6.53 -18.32
CA ALA A 231 3.74 -6.66 -19.50
C ALA A 231 4.54 -6.86 -20.79
N GLU A 232 5.62 -6.11 -21.00
CA GLU A 232 6.53 -6.31 -22.14
C GLU A 232 7.08 -7.75 -22.20
N ARG A 233 7.35 -8.38 -21.06
CA ARG A 233 7.81 -9.78 -20.97
C ARG A 233 6.68 -10.80 -21.17
N LEU A 234 5.46 -10.49 -20.74
CA LEU A 234 4.27 -11.34 -20.89
C LEU A 234 3.71 -11.31 -22.32
N GLY A 235 4.03 -10.26 -23.09
CA GLY A 235 3.68 -10.12 -24.49
C GLY A 235 2.62 -9.05 -24.78
N PRO A 236 2.33 -8.77 -26.05
CA PRO A 236 1.51 -7.63 -26.46
C PRO A 236 0.11 -7.61 -25.85
N GLU A 237 -0.48 -8.78 -25.59
CA GLU A 237 -1.81 -8.91 -24.98
C GLU A 237 -1.83 -8.41 -23.51
N ALA A 238 -0.67 -8.37 -22.85
CA ALA A 238 -0.53 -7.84 -21.49
C ALA A 238 -0.45 -6.32 -21.40
N GLU A 239 -0.16 -5.63 -22.51
CA GLU A 239 0.00 -4.17 -22.50
C GLU A 239 -1.30 -3.45 -22.09
N GLU A 240 -2.46 -3.95 -22.53
CA GLU A 240 -3.77 -3.38 -22.16
C GLU A 240 -4.11 -3.55 -20.67
N MET A 241 -3.49 -4.54 -20.01
CA MET A 241 -3.68 -4.85 -18.59
C MET A 241 -2.71 -4.06 -17.70
N ALA A 242 -1.71 -3.40 -18.29
CA ALA A 242 -0.61 -2.75 -17.58
C ALA A 242 -0.92 -1.28 -17.26
N ILE A 243 -1.66 -1.04 -16.17
CA ILE A 243 -2.12 0.32 -15.83
C ILE A 243 -1.00 1.15 -15.20
N HIS A 244 -0.38 2.03 -15.99
CA HIS A 244 0.74 2.87 -15.56
C HIS A 244 0.83 4.23 -16.27
N ALA A 245 1.53 5.18 -15.65
CA ALA A 245 1.96 6.42 -16.29
C ALA A 245 3.50 6.48 -16.33
N LYS A 246 4.08 6.54 -17.54
CA LYS A 246 5.54 6.55 -17.76
C LYS A 246 6.28 5.35 -17.12
N GLY A 247 5.58 4.23 -16.95
CA GLY A 247 6.11 3.00 -16.35
C GLY A 247 5.95 2.90 -14.83
N LEU A 248 5.49 3.96 -14.16
CA LEU A 248 5.12 3.89 -12.75
C LEU A 248 3.64 3.52 -12.64
N ALA A 249 3.31 2.50 -11.85
CA ALA A 249 1.92 2.15 -11.55
C ALA A 249 1.15 3.40 -11.08
N VAL A 250 -0.10 3.56 -11.48
CA VAL A 250 -0.89 4.71 -11.01
C VAL A 250 -1.17 4.59 -9.50
N ALA A 251 -1.36 5.72 -8.81
CA ALA A 251 -1.83 5.71 -7.43
C ALA A 251 -3.27 5.17 -7.37
N MET A 252 -3.75 4.68 -6.23
CA MET A 252 -5.01 3.93 -6.12
C MET A 252 -6.26 4.82 -6.15
N HIS A 253 -6.37 5.65 -7.19
CA HIS A 253 -7.48 6.58 -7.43
C HIS A 253 -7.89 6.49 -8.91
N ASP A 254 -9.15 6.14 -9.16
CA ASP A 254 -9.68 5.91 -10.50
C ASP A 254 -9.87 7.24 -11.24
N PRO A 255 -9.08 7.50 -12.30
CA PRO A 255 -9.15 8.76 -13.01
C PRO A 255 -10.48 8.96 -13.75
N ARG A 256 -11.35 7.94 -13.84
CA ARG A 256 -12.70 8.07 -14.42
C ARG A 256 -13.69 8.68 -13.44
N ALA A 257 -13.39 8.68 -12.13
CA ALA A 257 -14.27 9.21 -11.09
C ALA A 257 -14.33 10.74 -11.09
N PHE A 258 -13.25 11.40 -11.51
CA PHE A 258 -13.13 12.86 -11.50
C PHE A 258 -12.56 13.38 -12.83
N VAL A 259 -12.98 14.58 -13.22
CA VAL A 259 -12.51 15.24 -14.46
C VAL A 259 -11.18 15.99 -14.27
N ASP A 260 -10.77 16.23 -13.02
CA ASP A 260 -9.45 16.70 -12.61
C ASP A 260 -8.94 15.89 -11.39
N MET A 261 -7.76 15.27 -11.53
CA MET A 261 -7.08 14.55 -10.46
C MET A 261 -5.56 14.67 -10.62
#